data_AF-A0A966SHS4-F1
#
_entry.id   AF-A0A966SHS4-F1
#
_cell.length_a   1.000
_cell.length_b   1.000
_cell.length_c   1.000
_cell.angle_alpha   90.00
_cell.angle_beta   90.00
_cell.angle_gamma   90.00
#
_symmetry.space_group_name_H-M   'P 1'
#
loop_
_entity.id
_entity.type
_entity.pdbx_description
1 polymer ?
#
loop_
_entity_poly.entity_id
_entity_poly.type
_entity_poly.pdbx_seq_one_letter_code
_entity_poly.pdbx_strand_id
1 'polypeptide(L)'
;MRLDFPPRGFYTSRVQDWSSILLASAAVLFIGIAKAGFGGGLGMLTTPLCVLAFNQLGKDSTYAIGVLLPLLCAGDAFSLWHYWGKWRKENLKFLLPGVVAGIILGVNLISWLAEQREDSTRIINFVIGVIAVLFVVFQLSREHLFKAGEPFQPNHRLGIPCGVSMGVVSTFAHGAGPLGALFLVPQRMPKELFVGSTVLVFTWVNWLKMPFFVIDRTMVNLPIFVKHSMVNADTLW
;
A
#
# COMPACT_ATOMS: atom_id res chain seq x y z
N MET A 1 13.53 50.41 10.30
CA MET A 1 12.31 49.62 10.45
C MET A 1 11.68 49.46 9.07
N ARG A 2 12.07 48.43 8.32
CA ARG A 2 11.48 48.11 7.01
C ARG A 2 10.43 47.04 7.25
N LEU A 3 9.19 47.33 6.88
CA LEU A 3 8.06 46.41 6.98
C LEU A 3 8.23 45.29 5.95
N ASP A 4 8.23 44.06 6.43
CA ASP A 4 8.13 42.85 5.62
C ASP A 4 6.78 42.80 4.90
N PHE A 5 6.81 42.61 3.58
CA PHE A 5 5.69 42.05 2.84
C PHE A 5 6.10 40.66 2.35
N PRO A 6 5.42 39.57 2.76
CA PRO A 6 5.62 38.29 2.10
C PRO A 6 5.06 38.37 0.68
N PRO A 7 5.76 37.88 -0.36
CA PRO A 7 5.10 37.63 -1.64
C PRO A 7 4.15 36.44 -1.46
N ARG A 8 2.90 36.76 -1.12
CA ARG A 8 1.74 35.91 -1.25
C ARG A 8 1.53 35.62 -2.75
N GLY A 9 2.12 34.54 -3.23
CA GLY A 9 1.82 33.95 -4.54
C GLY A 9 0.47 33.24 -4.52
N PHE A 10 -0.63 34.01 -4.44
CA PHE A 10 -2.01 33.55 -4.60
C PHE A 10 -2.40 33.55 -6.09
N TYR A 11 -1.85 32.66 -6.92
CA TYR A 11 -2.25 32.57 -8.35
C TYR A 11 -2.17 31.15 -8.97
N THR A 12 -2.47 30.07 -8.25
CA THR A 12 -2.68 28.73 -8.87
C THR A 12 -3.90 27.95 -8.34
N SER A 13 -4.82 28.58 -7.60
CA SER A 13 -5.77 27.83 -6.78
C SER A 13 -6.95 27.16 -7.50
N ARG A 14 -7.34 27.56 -8.73
CA ARG A 14 -8.62 27.05 -9.31
C ARG A 14 -8.48 25.92 -10.34
N VAL A 15 -7.36 25.83 -11.05
CA VAL A 15 -7.11 24.74 -12.03
C VAL A 15 -6.40 23.56 -11.37
N GLN A 16 -5.59 23.83 -10.33
CA GLN A 16 -4.85 22.83 -9.57
C GLN A 16 -5.78 21.92 -8.74
N ASP A 17 -6.90 22.46 -8.24
CA ASP A 17 -7.93 21.69 -7.52
C ASP A 17 -8.56 20.61 -8.40
N TRP A 18 -8.92 20.94 -9.65
CA TRP A 18 -9.57 19.98 -10.55
C TRP A 18 -8.66 18.82 -10.93
N SER A 19 -7.38 19.07 -11.21
CA SER A 19 -6.42 17.98 -11.48
C SER A 19 -6.24 17.07 -10.28
N SER A 20 -6.13 17.61 -9.07
CA SER A 20 -5.97 16.81 -7.86
C SER A 20 -7.24 16.00 -7.55
N ILE A 21 -8.43 16.58 -7.73
CA ILE A 21 -9.71 15.87 -7.58
C ILE A 21 -9.83 14.73 -8.59
N LEU A 22 -9.48 14.97 -9.86
CA LEU A 22 -9.51 13.94 -10.91
C LEU A 22 -8.55 12.79 -10.60
N LEU A 23 -7.32 13.09 -10.16
CA LEU A 23 -6.33 12.08 -9.77
C LEU A 23 -6.78 11.28 -8.55
N ALA A 24 -7.29 11.93 -7.51
CA ALA A 24 -7.81 11.25 -6.32
C ALA A 24 -9.03 10.37 -6.64
N SER A 25 -9.95 10.87 -7.48
CA SER A 25 -11.12 10.11 -7.94
C SER A 25 -10.70 8.88 -8.75
N ALA A 26 -9.72 9.02 -9.64
CA ALA A 26 -9.15 7.90 -10.39
C ALA A 26 -8.48 6.87 -9.45
N ALA A 27 -7.74 7.32 -8.44
CA ALA A 27 -7.13 6.44 -7.45
C ALA A 27 -8.18 5.65 -6.65
N VAL A 28 -9.25 6.30 -6.16
CA VAL A 28 -10.35 5.63 -5.45
C VAL A 28 -11.06 4.61 -6.35
N LEU A 29 -11.28 4.96 -7.63
CA LEU A 29 -11.84 4.04 -8.61
C LEU A 29 -10.93 2.82 -8.84
N PHE A 30 -9.61 3.01 -8.88
CA PHE A 30 -8.65 1.90 -8.99
C PHE A 30 -8.64 0.99 -7.76
N ILE A 31 -8.88 1.53 -6.56
CA ILE A 31 -9.10 0.70 -5.36
C ILE A 31 -10.35 -0.17 -5.56
N GLY A 32 -11.46 0.42 -5.99
CA GLY A 32 -12.70 -0.31 -6.25
C GLY A 32 -12.50 -1.46 -7.25
N ILE A 33 -11.84 -1.18 -8.38
CA ILE A 33 -11.52 -2.19 -9.39
C ILE A 33 -10.62 -3.29 -8.82
N ALA A 34 -9.60 -2.91 -8.03
CA ALA A 34 -8.70 -3.88 -7.41
C ALA A 34 -9.42 -4.82 -6.42
N LYS A 35 -10.41 -4.30 -5.68
CA LYS A 35 -11.21 -5.07 -4.72
C LYS A 35 -12.34 -5.90 -5.36
N ALA A 36 -12.72 -5.61 -6.60
CA ALA A 36 -13.72 -6.37 -7.37
C ALA A 36 -13.19 -7.70 -7.96
N GLY A 37 -11.98 -8.13 -7.60
CA GLY A 37 -11.41 -9.42 -8.02
C GLY A 37 -10.60 -9.37 -9.33
N PHE A 38 -10.41 -8.19 -9.94
CA PHE A 38 -9.58 -7.97 -11.13
C PHE A 38 -8.07 -7.90 -10.84
N GLY A 39 -7.56 -8.92 -10.14
CA GLY A 39 -6.13 -9.27 -10.16
C GLY A 39 -5.14 -8.18 -9.73
N GLY A 40 -5.50 -7.28 -8.82
CA GLY A 40 -4.59 -6.35 -8.12
C GLY A 40 -3.80 -5.34 -8.96
N GLY A 41 -3.84 -5.45 -10.29
CA GLY A 41 -3.00 -4.71 -11.24
C GLY A 41 -3.17 -3.19 -11.13
N LEU A 42 -4.38 -2.71 -11.37
CA LEU A 42 -4.70 -1.28 -11.37
C LEU A 42 -4.63 -0.65 -9.97
N GLY A 43 -4.91 -1.43 -8.93
CA GLY A 43 -4.84 -0.97 -7.54
C GLY A 43 -3.46 -0.48 -7.11
N MET A 44 -2.39 -0.89 -7.80
CA MET A 44 -1.03 -0.44 -7.53
C MET A 44 -0.77 1.03 -7.88
N LEU A 45 -1.48 1.57 -8.87
CA LEU A 45 -1.32 2.97 -9.28
C LEU A 45 -1.99 3.93 -8.30
N THR A 46 -2.88 3.42 -7.45
CA THR A 46 -3.60 4.19 -6.43
C THR A 46 -2.64 5.06 -5.61
N THR A 47 -1.63 4.47 -4.98
CA THR A 47 -0.78 5.21 -4.04
C THR A 47 0.10 6.26 -4.73
N PRO A 48 0.82 5.95 -5.84
CA PRO A 48 1.51 6.99 -6.60
C PRO A 48 0.60 8.12 -7.07
N LEU A 49 -0.62 7.82 -7.54
CA LEU A 49 -1.57 8.84 -7.98
C LEU A 49 -2.09 9.70 -6.81
N CYS A 50 -2.40 9.08 -5.67
CA CYS A 50 -2.77 9.81 -4.45
C CYS A 50 -1.63 10.68 -3.95
N VAL A 51 -0.40 10.18 -3.95
CA VAL A 51 0.78 10.97 -3.55
C VAL A 51 0.96 12.17 -4.48
N LEU A 52 0.82 11.99 -5.79
CA LEU A 52 0.88 13.12 -6.74
C LEU A 52 -0.24 14.13 -6.49
N ALA A 53 -1.48 13.66 -6.27
CA ALA A 53 -2.62 14.52 -5.98
C ALA A 53 -2.46 15.29 -4.67
N PHE A 54 -2.04 14.64 -3.60
CA PHE A 54 -1.89 15.26 -2.28
C PHE A 54 -0.66 16.14 -2.15
N ASN A 55 0.46 15.80 -2.81
CA ASN A 55 1.63 16.68 -2.91
C ASN A 55 1.28 18.01 -3.60
N GLN A 56 0.39 18.00 -4.62
CA GLN A 56 -0.11 19.22 -5.26
C GLN A 56 -0.90 20.12 -4.30
N LEU A 57 -1.51 19.53 -3.26
CA LEU A 57 -2.26 20.21 -2.20
C LEU A 57 -1.37 20.57 -0.99
N GLY A 58 -0.05 20.39 -1.09
CA GLY A 58 0.91 20.70 -0.03
C GLY A 58 0.90 19.71 1.15
N LYS A 59 0.35 18.51 0.97
CA LYS A 59 0.35 17.43 1.97
C LYS A 59 1.54 16.50 1.75
N ASP A 60 2.06 15.91 2.82
CA ASP A 60 3.15 14.93 2.75
C ASP A 60 2.70 13.58 2.18
N SER A 61 3.63 12.80 1.65
CA SER A 61 3.35 11.46 1.11
C SER A 61 2.78 10.50 2.17
N THR A 62 3.18 10.67 3.42
CA THR A 62 2.67 9.88 4.56
C THR A 62 1.17 10.12 4.78
N TYR A 63 0.66 11.30 4.45
CA TYR A 63 -0.78 11.60 4.45
C TYR A 63 -1.52 10.69 3.46
N ALA A 64 -1.01 10.53 2.24
CA ALA A 64 -1.61 9.67 1.23
C ALA A 64 -1.69 8.21 1.70
N ILE A 65 -0.60 7.70 2.28
CA ILE A 65 -0.53 6.33 2.80
C ILE A 65 -1.50 6.17 3.99
N GLY A 66 -1.61 7.17 4.86
CA GLY A 66 -2.57 7.19 5.97
C GLY A 66 -4.03 7.09 5.48
N VAL A 67 -4.44 8.02 4.62
CA VAL A 67 -5.84 8.12 4.11
C VAL A 67 -6.28 6.84 3.37
N LEU A 68 -5.37 6.19 2.65
CA LEU A 68 -5.69 5.02 1.86
C LEU A 68 -5.95 3.77 2.69
N LEU A 69 -5.30 3.62 3.86
CA LEU A 69 -5.38 2.39 4.63
C LEU A 69 -6.81 2.07 5.13
N PRO A 70 -7.57 2.99 5.74
CA PRO A 70 -8.96 2.75 6.12
C PRO A 70 -9.85 2.37 4.94
N LEU A 71 -9.67 3.06 3.80
CA LEU A 71 -10.42 2.78 2.58
C LEU A 71 -10.14 1.37 2.04
N LEU A 72 -8.88 0.94 2.08
CA LEU A 72 -8.47 -0.42 1.72
C LEU A 72 -9.06 -1.46 2.67
N CYS A 73 -9.05 -1.20 3.98
CA CYS A 73 -9.62 -2.10 4.98
C CYS A 73 -11.14 -2.25 4.82
N ALA A 74 -11.84 -1.15 4.52
CA ALA A 74 -13.27 -1.18 4.21
C ALA A 74 -13.55 -2.03 2.97
N GLY A 75 -12.79 -1.80 1.88
CA GLY A 75 -12.90 -2.61 0.67
C GLY A 75 -12.61 -4.10 0.91
N ASP A 76 -11.60 -4.41 1.73
CA ASP A 76 -11.30 -5.79 2.13
C ASP A 76 -12.44 -6.45 2.90
N ALA A 77 -13.13 -5.74 3.80
CA ALA A 77 -14.26 -6.28 4.52
C ALA A 77 -15.39 -6.71 3.56
N PHE A 78 -15.72 -5.89 2.57
CA PHE A 78 -16.72 -6.24 1.55
C PHE A 78 -16.27 -7.41 0.67
N SER A 79 -15.03 -7.41 0.19
CA SER A 79 -14.50 -8.51 -0.62
C SER A 79 -14.45 -9.82 0.17
N LEU A 80 -14.02 -9.77 1.42
CA LEU A 80 -13.90 -10.94 2.28
C LEU A 80 -15.27 -11.53 2.61
N TRP A 81 -16.28 -10.67 2.84
CA TRP A 81 -17.66 -11.11 3.01
C TRP A 81 -18.18 -11.83 1.76
N HIS A 82 -17.94 -11.29 0.56
CA HIS A 82 -18.36 -11.91 -0.70
C HIS A 82 -17.65 -13.25 -0.98
N TYR A 83 -16.36 -13.36 -0.66
CA TYR A 83 -15.55 -14.57 -0.88
C TYR A 83 -15.41 -15.44 0.38
N TRP A 84 -16.33 -15.33 1.34
CA TRP A 84 -16.24 -16.05 2.61
C TRP A 84 -16.15 -17.57 2.42
N GLY A 85 -15.13 -18.19 3.01
CA GLY A 85 -14.88 -19.63 2.95
C GLY A 85 -14.26 -20.13 1.64
N LYS A 86 -14.05 -19.27 0.64
CA LYS A 86 -13.57 -19.62 -0.70
C LYS A 86 -12.06 -19.45 -0.87
N TRP A 87 -11.28 -19.86 0.13
CA TRP A 87 -9.83 -19.62 0.17
C TRP A 87 -9.03 -20.82 0.66
N ARG A 88 -7.75 -20.84 0.31
CA ARG A 88 -6.76 -21.81 0.79
C ARG A 88 -5.92 -21.18 1.91
N LYS A 89 -6.15 -21.62 3.16
CA LYS A 89 -5.55 -21.01 4.38
C LYS A 89 -4.03 -21.16 4.44
N GLU A 90 -3.49 -22.17 3.78
CA GLU A 90 -2.07 -22.47 3.67
C GLU A 90 -1.31 -21.27 3.10
N ASN A 91 -1.88 -20.59 2.11
CA ASN A 91 -1.27 -19.40 1.51
C ASN A 91 -1.03 -18.29 2.53
N LEU A 92 -2.03 -18.02 3.36
CA LEU A 92 -1.88 -17.07 4.46
C LEU A 92 -0.84 -17.58 5.47
N LYS A 93 -0.91 -18.84 5.89
CA LYS A 93 0.03 -19.43 6.87
C LYS A 93 1.50 -19.26 6.45
N PHE A 94 1.81 -19.45 5.17
CA PHE A 94 3.18 -19.36 4.67
C PHE A 94 3.68 -17.92 4.50
N LEU A 95 2.79 -16.99 4.14
CA LEU A 95 3.12 -15.58 3.93
C LEU A 95 3.12 -14.77 5.23
N LEU A 96 2.22 -15.08 6.15
CA LEU A 96 1.90 -14.27 7.34
C LEU A 96 3.12 -13.93 8.21
N PRO A 97 4.04 -14.86 8.56
CA PRO A 97 5.20 -14.52 9.38
C PRO A 97 6.11 -13.48 8.70
N GLY A 98 6.30 -13.63 7.38
CA GLY A 98 7.05 -12.67 6.58
C GLY A 98 6.35 -11.33 6.48
N VAL A 99 5.03 -11.33 6.24
CA VAL A 99 4.21 -10.10 6.17
C VAL A 99 4.32 -9.29 7.45
N VAL A 100 4.18 -9.93 8.61
CA VAL A 100 4.32 -9.26 9.91
C VAL A 100 5.72 -8.64 10.05
N ALA A 101 6.77 -9.40 9.78
CA ALA A 101 8.15 -8.89 9.85
C ALA A 101 8.38 -7.73 8.87
N GLY A 102 7.86 -7.83 7.64
CA GLY A 102 7.97 -6.78 6.62
C GLY A 102 7.19 -5.52 6.96
N ILE A 103 6.01 -5.63 7.57
CA ILE A 103 5.24 -4.47 8.06
C ILE A 103 6.01 -3.77 9.17
N ILE A 104 6.51 -4.51 10.17
CA ILE A 104 7.31 -3.94 11.26
C ILE A 104 8.53 -3.22 10.68
N LEU A 105 9.27 -3.86 9.76
CA LEU A 105 10.43 -3.25 9.12
C LEU A 105 10.05 -1.98 8.33
N GLY A 106 8.97 -2.02 7.55
CA GLY A 106 8.48 -0.88 6.78
C GLY A 106 8.10 0.30 7.67
N VAL A 107 7.36 0.05 8.75
CA VAL A 107 6.91 1.08 9.70
C VAL A 107 8.11 1.71 10.41
N ASN A 108 9.08 0.89 10.84
CA ASN A 108 10.30 1.39 11.47
C ASN A 108 11.12 2.23 10.48
N LEU A 109 11.21 1.81 9.21
CA LEU A 109 11.93 2.56 8.18
C LEU A 109 11.26 3.91 7.90
N ILE A 110 9.94 3.96 7.77
CA ILE A 110 9.22 5.24 7.59
C ILE A 110 9.40 6.12 8.84
N SER A 111 9.33 5.55 10.04
CA SER A 111 9.54 6.30 11.29
C SER A 111 10.93 6.91 11.37
N TRP A 112 11.96 6.12 11.03
CA TRP A 112 13.35 6.56 11.00
C TRP A 112 13.58 7.65 9.93
N LEU A 113 12.98 7.51 8.74
CA LEU A 113 13.04 8.54 7.70
C LEU A 113 12.36 9.84 8.14
N ALA A 114 11.21 9.75 8.83
CA ALA A 114 10.48 10.92 9.32
C ALA A 114 11.26 11.72 10.39
N GLU A 115 12.19 11.08 11.10
CA GLU A 115 13.08 11.76 12.05
C GLU A 115 14.14 12.64 11.35
N GLN A 116 14.52 12.32 10.10
CA GLN A 116 15.48 13.07 9.30
C GLN A 116 14.81 14.24 8.53
N ARG A 117 14.08 15.08 9.27
CA ARG A 117 13.08 16.08 8.84
C ARG A 117 13.28 16.80 7.50
N GLU A 118 14.50 17.11 7.07
CA GLU A 118 14.72 17.97 5.88
C GLU A 118 14.48 17.27 4.53
N ASP A 119 14.65 15.95 4.43
CA ASP A 119 14.52 15.21 3.15
C ASP A 119 13.54 14.02 3.18
N SER A 120 12.85 13.80 4.30
CA SER A 120 11.98 12.62 4.50
C SER A 120 10.91 12.44 3.40
N THR A 121 10.16 13.49 3.06
CA THR A 121 9.12 13.46 2.02
C THR A 121 9.69 13.13 0.63
N ARG A 122 10.88 13.66 0.31
CA ARG A 122 11.55 13.38 -0.97
C ARG A 122 12.00 11.92 -1.07
N ILE A 123 12.57 11.37 0.00
CA ILE A 123 13.01 9.97 0.04
C ILE A 123 11.81 9.03 -0.07
N ILE A 124 10.72 9.29 0.65
CA ILE A 124 9.49 8.47 0.58
C ILE A 124 8.89 8.55 -0.83
N ASN A 125 8.80 9.73 -1.44
CA ASN A 125 8.37 9.90 -2.83
C ASN A 125 9.24 9.11 -3.80
N PHE A 126 10.56 9.16 -3.63
CA PHE A 126 11.51 8.40 -4.45
C PHE A 126 11.28 6.89 -4.31
N VAL A 127 11.12 6.38 -3.09
CA VAL A 127 10.83 4.95 -2.83
C VAL A 127 9.51 4.53 -3.48
N ILE A 128 8.45 5.33 -3.34
CA ILE A 128 7.14 5.05 -3.98
C ILE A 128 7.28 5.07 -5.51
N GLY A 129 8.04 6.02 -6.06
CA GLY A 129 8.35 6.10 -7.48
C GLY A 129 9.12 4.87 -8.00
N VAL A 130 10.15 4.43 -7.29
CA VAL A 130 10.90 3.21 -7.61
C VAL A 130 9.98 1.99 -7.57
N ILE A 131 9.14 1.86 -6.54
CA ILE A 131 8.15 0.78 -6.45
C ILE A 131 7.21 0.81 -7.67
N ALA A 132 6.73 1.99 -8.08
CA ALA A 132 5.87 2.13 -9.25
C ALA A 132 6.58 1.70 -10.55
N VAL A 133 7.84 2.07 -10.75
CA VAL A 133 8.63 1.62 -11.90
C VAL A 133 8.85 0.11 -11.90
N LEU A 134 9.21 -0.47 -10.75
CA LEU A 134 9.35 -1.91 -10.59
C LEU A 134 8.05 -2.65 -10.93
N PHE A 135 6.89 -2.07 -10.64
CA PHE A 135 5.61 -2.64 -11.02
C PHE A 135 5.36 -2.61 -12.52
N VAL A 136 5.72 -1.51 -13.20
CA VAL A 136 5.63 -1.45 -14.67
C VAL A 136 6.52 -2.53 -15.28
N VAL A 137 7.76 -2.67 -14.80
CA VAL A 137 8.68 -3.73 -15.25
C VAL A 137 8.07 -5.11 -14.98
N PHE A 138 7.56 -5.37 -13.78
CA PHE A 138 6.88 -6.62 -13.45
C PHE A 138 5.71 -6.90 -14.41
N GLN A 139 4.88 -5.90 -14.69
CA GLN A 139 3.72 -6.06 -15.57
C GLN A 139 4.13 -6.45 -17.00
N LEU A 140 5.21 -5.87 -17.52
CA LEU A 140 5.77 -6.20 -18.83
C LEU A 140 6.45 -7.59 -18.82
N SER A 141 7.10 -7.97 -17.72
CA SER A 141 7.78 -9.25 -17.58
C SER A 141 6.87 -10.41 -17.15
N ARG A 142 5.63 -10.15 -16.75
CA ARG A 142 4.73 -11.14 -16.14
C ARG A 142 4.57 -12.41 -16.98
N GLU A 143 4.41 -12.27 -18.29
CA GLU A 143 4.18 -13.40 -19.20
C GLU A 143 5.41 -14.31 -19.29
N HIS A 144 6.59 -13.71 -19.14
CA HIS A 144 7.86 -14.43 -19.11
C HIS A 144 8.12 -15.08 -17.75
N LEU A 145 7.73 -14.40 -16.66
CA LEU A 145 7.89 -14.89 -15.29
C LEU A 145 6.99 -16.09 -14.97
N PHE A 146 5.78 -16.11 -15.54
CA PHE A 146 4.80 -17.17 -15.30
C PHE A 146 4.82 -18.29 -16.36
N LYS A 147 5.96 -18.47 -17.06
CA LYS A 147 6.16 -19.54 -18.04
C LYS A 147 5.89 -20.94 -17.46
N ALA A 148 5.46 -21.85 -18.33
CA ALA A 148 4.91 -23.14 -17.96
C ALA A 148 5.94 -24.08 -17.29
N GLY A 149 5.81 -24.25 -15.98
CA GLY A 149 6.38 -25.38 -15.21
C GLY A 149 5.28 -26.18 -14.50
N GLU A 150 5.65 -27.06 -13.57
CA GLU A 150 4.69 -27.70 -12.66
C GLU A 150 4.01 -26.66 -11.74
N PRO A 151 2.76 -26.90 -11.30
CA PRO A 151 2.11 -26.02 -10.33
C PRO A 151 2.95 -25.89 -9.05
N PHE A 152 3.21 -24.65 -8.66
CA PHE A 152 3.99 -24.35 -7.47
C PHE A 152 3.27 -24.82 -6.20
N GLN A 153 3.98 -25.53 -5.33
CA GLN A 153 3.48 -25.87 -3.99
C GLN A 153 3.97 -24.87 -2.93
N PRO A 154 3.04 -24.16 -2.25
CA PRO A 154 3.40 -23.12 -1.32
C PRO A 154 4.13 -23.69 -0.09
N ASN A 155 5.17 -23.00 0.35
CA ASN A 155 5.99 -23.40 1.49
C ASN A 155 6.62 -22.18 2.19
N HIS A 156 7.16 -22.37 3.39
CA HIS A 156 7.79 -21.28 4.16
C HIS A 156 9.06 -20.72 3.51
N ARG A 157 9.83 -21.54 2.77
CA ARG A 157 11.11 -21.09 2.18
C ARG A 157 10.91 -19.98 1.16
N LEU A 158 9.82 -20.03 0.40
CA LEU A 158 9.44 -19.00 -0.56
C LEU A 158 8.39 -18.03 0.00
N GLY A 159 7.53 -18.50 0.90
CA GLY A 159 6.47 -17.70 1.52
C GLY A 159 7.01 -16.61 2.46
N ILE A 160 8.03 -16.90 3.27
CA ILE A 160 8.59 -15.91 4.18
C ILE A 160 9.25 -14.74 3.43
N PRO A 161 10.22 -14.93 2.51
CA PRO A 161 10.83 -13.80 1.82
C PRO A 161 9.81 -13.03 0.98
N CYS A 162 8.89 -13.72 0.30
CA CYS A 162 7.79 -13.07 -0.41
C CYS A 162 6.91 -12.23 0.54
N GLY A 163 6.55 -12.79 1.70
CA GLY A 163 5.80 -12.11 2.73
C GLY A 163 6.51 -10.87 3.27
N VAL A 164 7.83 -10.94 3.52
CA VAL A 164 8.63 -9.77 3.94
C VAL A 164 8.56 -8.68 2.89
N SER A 165 8.82 -9.01 1.62
CA SER A 165 8.73 -8.04 0.53
C SER A 165 7.32 -7.46 0.42
N MET A 166 6.27 -8.29 0.56
CA MET A 166 4.88 -7.85 0.57
C MET A 166 4.61 -6.87 1.70
N GLY A 167 5.06 -7.17 2.92
CA GLY A 167 4.87 -6.29 4.09
C GLY A 167 5.54 -4.94 3.89
N VAL A 168 6.79 -4.91 3.43
CA VAL A 168 7.53 -3.67 3.18
C VAL A 168 6.86 -2.84 2.09
N VAL A 169 6.63 -3.42 0.91
CA VAL A 169 6.04 -2.71 -0.23
C VAL A 169 4.60 -2.26 0.06
N SER A 170 3.83 -3.06 0.79
CA SER A 170 2.47 -2.69 1.23
C SER A 170 2.48 -1.51 2.22
N THR A 171 3.53 -1.37 3.03
CA THR A 171 3.64 -0.28 4.00
C THR A 171 3.95 1.04 3.32
N PHE A 172 4.85 1.06 2.33
CA PHE A 172 5.20 2.28 1.60
C PHE A 172 4.17 2.70 0.55
N ALA A 173 3.59 1.72 -0.16
CA ALA A 173 2.84 2.01 -1.38
C ALA A 173 1.48 1.29 -1.46
N HIS A 174 1.08 0.53 -0.42
CA HIS A 174 -0.09 -0.36 -0.48
C HIS A 174 -0.15 -1.26 -1.72
N GLY A 175 1.02 -1.49 -2.34
CA GLY A 175 1.14 -2.02 -3.69
C GLY A 175 1.60 -3.47 -3.74
N ALA A 176 1.42 -4.27 -2.68
CA ALA A 176 1.97 -5.63 -2.61
C ALA A 176 1.35 -6.65 -3.61
N GLY A 177 0.46 -6.20 -4.51
CA GLY A 177 -0.20 -6.98 -5.57
C GLY A 177 0.74 -7.92 -6.35
N PRO A 178 1.82 -7.41 -6.97
CA PRO A 178 2.76 -8.20 -7.77
C PRO A 178 3.46 -9.28 -6.97
N LEU A 179 3.85 -8.95 -5.74
CA LEU A 179 4.51 -9.88 -4.85
C LEU A 179 3.55 -11.00 -4.42
N GLY A 180 2.30 -10.65 -4.11
CA GLY A 180 1.24 -11.64 -3.90
C GLY A 180 0.99 -12.49 -5.14
N ALA A 181 1.00 -11.91 -6.33
CA ALA A 181 0.84 -12.61 -7.59
C ALA A 181 1.99 -13.60 -7.85
N LEU A 182 3.24 -13.23 -7.55
CA LEU A 182 4.40 -14.12 -7.64
C LEU A 182 4.25 -15.38 -6.78
N PHE A 183 3.54 -15.31 -5.65
CA PHE A 183 3.30 -16.47 -4.80
C PHE A 183 2.04 -17.26 -5.16
N LEU A 184 0.96 -16.59 -5.58
CA LEU A 184 -0.36 -17.20 -5.78
C LEU A 184 -0.61 -17.67 -7.22
N VAL A 185 -0.15 -16.93 -8.24
CA VAL A 185 -0.39 -17.25 -9.65
C VAL A 185 0.25 -18.59 -10.06
N PRO A 186 1.50 -18.90 -9.69
CA PRO A 186 2.14 -20.17 -10.07
C PRO A 186 1.45 -21.42 -9.48
N GLN A 187 0.59 -21.28 -8.47
CA GLN A 187 -0.14 -22.40 -7.87
C GLN A 187 -1.30 -22.92 -8.74
N ARG A 188 -1.68 -22.18 -9.80
CA ARG A 188 -2.74 -22.55 -10.75
C ARG A 188 -4.05 -22.99 -10.09
N MET A 189 -4.43 -22.29 -9.02
CA MET A 189 -5.68 -22.54 -8.32
C MET A 189 -6.89 -22.23 -9.23
N PRO A 190 -8.04 -22.90 -9.03
CA PRO A 190 -9.29 -22.49 -9.66
C PRO A 190 -9.59 -21.01 -9.38
N LYS A 191 -10.18 -20.31 -10.36
CA LYS A 191 -10.40 -18.85 -10.32
C LYS A 191 -10.98 -18.36 -8.98
N GLU A 192 -12.01 -19.03 -8.49
CA GLU A 192 -12.68 -18.64 -7.24
C GLU A 192 -11.75 -18.79 -6.02
N LEU A 193 -11.01 -19.89 -5.93
CA LEU A 193 -10.05 -20.14 -4.86
C LEU A 193 -8.85 -19.18 -4.93
N PHE A 194 -8.41 -18.82 -6.13
CA PHE A 194 -7.37 -17.82 -6.35
C PHE A 194 -7.81 -16.43 -5.86
N VAL A 195 -9.00 -15.98 -6.28
CA VAL A 195 -9.53 -14.67 -5.88
C VAL A 195 -9.79 -14.65 -4.37
N GLY A 196 -10.44 -15.66 -3.80
CA GLY A 196 -10.69 -15.72 -2.36
C GLY A 196 -9.40 -15.80 -1.52
N SER A 197 -8.38 -16.54 -1.97
CA SER A 197 -7.08 -16.56 -1.28
C SER A 197 -6.35 -15.21 -1.36
N THR A 198 -6.47 -14.52 -2.49
CA THR A 198 -5.92 -13.17 -2.67
C THR A 198 -6.59 -12.19 -1.72
N VAL A 199 -7.93 -12.17 -1.69
CA VAL A 199 -8.73 -11.35 -0.78
C VAL A 199 -8.34 -11.61 0.67
N LEU A 200 -8.24 -12.88 1.09
CA LEU A 200 -7.84 -13.23 2.45
C LEU A 200 -6.45 -12.69 2.80
N VAL A 201 -5.45 -12.90 1.94
CA VAL A 201 -4.08 -12.44 2.19
C VAL A 201 -4.03 -10.91 2.29
N PHE A 202 -4.62 -10.18 1.34
CA PHE A 202 -4.58 -8.72 1.36
C PHE A 202 -5.42 -8.10 2.47
N THR A 203 -6.51 -8.74 2.88
CA THR A 203 -7.24 -8.38 4.12
C THR A 203 -6.27 -8.40 5.29
N TRP A 204 -5.58 -9.52 5.54
CA TRP A 204 -4.64 -9.62 6.66
C TRP A 204 -3.48 -8.64 6.54
N VAL A 205 -2.89 -8.48 5.35
CA VAL A 205 -1.84 -7.49 5.12
C VAL A 205 -2.29 -6.08 5.50
N ASN A 206 -3.53 -5.69 5.16
CA ASN A 206 -4.05 -4.35 5.44
C ASN A 206 -4.47 -4.18 6.90
N TRP A 207 -5.20 -5.13 7.45
CA TRP A 207 -5.66 -5.07 8.84
C TRP A 207 -4.51 -5.15 9.85
N LEU A 208 -3.43 -5.90 9.57
CA LEU A 208 -2.24 -5.92 10.42
C LEU A 208 -1.50 -4.59 10.49
N LYS A 209 -1.64 -3.71 9.47
CA LYS A 209 -1.03 -2.37 9.48
C LYS A 209 -1.78 -1.40 10.38
N MET A 210 -3.10 -1.55 10.51
CA MET A 210 -3.95 -0.62 11.26
C MET A 210 -3.40 -0.20 12.63
N PRO A 211 -2.98 -1.11 13.53
CA PRO A 211 -2.41 -0.70 14.82
C PRO A 211 -1.17 0.19 14.66
N PHE A 212 -0.29 -0.10 13.69
CA PHE A 212 0.93 0.69 13.47
C PHE A 212 0.69 2.06 12.83
N PHE A 213 -0.45 2.23 12.17
CA PHE A 213 -0.82 3.47 11.48
C PHE A 213 -1.63 4.42 12.36
N VAL A 214 -2.45 3.85 13.25
CA VAL A 214 -3.34 4.59 14.17
C VAL A 214 -2.65 4.87 15.50
N ILE A 215 -1.89 3.92 16.05
CA ILE A 215 -1.20 4.08 17.33
C ILE A 215 0.15 4.72 17.10
N ASP A 216 0.46 5.73 17.90
CA ASP A 216 1.76 6.38 17.91
C ASP A 216 2.44 6.30 19.28
N ARG A 217 3.67 6.81 19.35
CA ARG A 217 4.47 6.81 20.58
C ARG A 217 3.90 7.68 21.69
N THR A 218 2.95 8.58 21.41
CA THR A 218 2.26 9.36 22.44
C THR A 218 1.23 8.52 23.18
N MET A 219 0.63 7.54 22.50
CA MET A 219 -0.30 6.59 23.09
C MET A 219 0.41 5.39 23.75
N VAL A 220 1.41 4.82 23.07
CA VAL A 220 2.15 3.64 23.54
C VAL A 220 3.65 3.85 23.30
N ASN A 221 4.42 3.97 24.38
CA ASN A 221 5.87 4.20 24.33
C ASN A 221 6.65 2.91 23.97
N LEU A 222 6.44 2.39 22.77
CA LEU A 222 7.21 1.29 22.20
C LEU A 222 7.91 1.75 20.91
N PRO A 223 9.16 1.33 20.67
CA PRO A 223 9.95 1.78 19.52
C PRO A 223 9.38 1.34 18.17
N ILE A 224 8.54 0.30 18.16
CA ILE A 224 7.89 -0.25 16.96
C ILE A 224 6.81 0.67 16.36
N PHE A 225 6.28 1.63 17.12
CA PHE A 225 5.26 2.58 16.65
C PHE A 225 5.89 3.85 16.10
N VAL A 226 5.16 4.47 15.17
CA VAL A 226 5.50 5.77 14.59
C VAL A 226 5.40 6.87 15.65
N LYS A 227 6.21 7.94 15.50
CA LYS A 227 6.20 9.05 16.45
C LYS A 227 4.89 9.85 16.41
N HIS A 228 4.30 9.96 15.22
CA HIS A 228 3.00 10.56 14.97
C HIS A 228 2.18 9.58 14.12
N SER A 229 0.92 9.36 14.49
CA SER A 229 0.01 8.46 13.78
C SER A 229 -0.22 8.96 12.36
N MET A 230 -0.09 8.06 11.38
CA MET A 230 -0.38 8.37 9.98
C MET A 230 -1.88 8.46 9.70
N VAL A 231 -2.69 7.75 10.50
CA VAL A 231 -4.15 7.86 10.51
C VAL A 231 -4.55 8.61 11.76
N ASN A 232 -4.91 9.88 11.60
CA ASN A 232 -5.36 10.79 12.64
C ASN A 232 -6.58 11.59 12.18
N ALA A 233 -7.06 12.51 13.02
CA ALA A 233 -8.20 13.37 12.69
C ALA A 233 -7.97 14.11 11.35
N ASP A 234 -6.79 14.67 11.11
CA ASP A 234 -6.49 15.42 9.88
C ASP A 234 -6.54 14.55 8.61
N THR A 235 -6.37 13.22 8.73
CA THR A 235 -6.50 12.28 7.60
C THR A 235 -7.91 11.70 7.44
N LEU A 236 -8.78 11.88 8.43
CA LEU A 236 -10.15 11.35 8.42
C LEU A 236 -11.19 12.41 8.06
N TRP A 237 -10.80 13.67 7.87
CA TRP A 237 -11.69 14.82 7.63
C TRP A 237 -11.12 15.81 6.61
#